data_AF-A0A1F7Q304-F1
#
_entry.id   AF-A0A1F7Q304-F1
#
_cell.length_a   1.000
_cell.length_b   1.000
_cell.length_c   1.000
_cell.angle_alpha   90.00
_cell.angle_beta   90.00
_cell.angle_gamma   90.00
#
_symmetry.space_group_name_H-M   'P 1'
#
loop_
_entity.id
_entity.type
_entity.pdbx_description
1 polymer ?
#
loop_
_entity_poly.entity_id
_entity_poly.type
_entity_poly.pdbx_seq_one_letter_code
_entity_poly.pdbx_strand_id
1 'polypeptide(L)' 'MAKQKKKRTKVYSGADAATSRPTITRVQAANRNKVSQWWFDHKRIAKPVAIAAVILLVIIIVIVEVVRLATGSA' A
#
# COMPACT_ATOMS: atom_id res chain seq x y z
N MET A 1 9.50 -28.69 4.84
CA MET A 1 8.08 -28.97 5.16
C MET A 1 7.82 -28.53 6.61
N ALA A 2 7.16 -27.40 6.84
CA ALA A 2 6.88 -26.94 8.21
C ALA A 2 5.88 -27.90 8.87
N LYS A 3 6.16 -28.37 10.10
CA LYS A 3 5.26 -29.26 10.86
C LYS A 3 3.91 -28.55 11.08
N GLN A 4 2.87 -29.01 10.39
CA GLN A 4 1.52 -28.52 10.57
C GLN A 4 1.00 -28.99 11.93
N LYS A 5 0.76 -28.06 12.87
CA LYS A 5 0.17 -28.40 14.17
C LYS A 5 -1.24 -28.96 13.96
N LYS A 6 -1.55 -30.07 14.65
CA LYS A 6 -2.87 -30.71 14.61
C LYS A 6 -3.95 -29.69 15.07
N LYS A 7 -4.99 -29.52 14.25
CA LYS A 7 -6.14 -28.65 14.58
C LYS A 7 -6.82 -29.16 15.85
N ARG A 8 -7.07 -28.30 16.84
CA ARG A 8 -7.92 -28.65 18.00
C ARG A 8 -9.37 -28.78 17.53
N THR A 9 -9.95 -29.96 17.72
CA THR A 9 -11.37 -30.27 17.44
C THR A 9 -12.21 -30.41 18.71
N LYS A 10 -11.60 -30.32 19.90
CA LYS A 10 -12.34 -30.36 21.16
C LYS A 10 -13.18 -29.08 21.28
N VAL A 11 -14.48 -29.25 21.47
CA VAL A 11 -15.41 -28.15 21.78
C VAL A 11 -14.96 -27.48 23.08
N TYR A 12 -14.88 -26.15 23.10
CA TYR A 12 -14.58 -25.40 24.32
C TYR A 12 -15.80 -25.48 25.25
N SER A 13 -15.73 -26.32 26.29
CA SER A 13 -16.77 -26.49 27.30
C SER A 13 -16.21 -26.30 28.72
N GLY A 14 -17.05 -25.81 29.65
CA GLY A 14 -16.68 -25.52 31.05
C GLY A 14 -16.97 -24.07 31.46
N ALA A 15 -16.99 -23.79 32.78
CA ALA A 15 -17.25 -22.45 33.33
C ALA A 15 -16.22 -21.40 32.83
N ASP A 16 -14.96 -21.80 32.68
CA ASP A 16 -13.87 -20.93 32.19
C ASP A 16 -13.81 -20.83 30.66
N ALA A 17 -14.66 -21.56 29.93
CA ALA A 17 -14.66 -21.56 28.47
C ALA A 17 -15.20 -20.24 27.88
N ALA A 18 -15.89 -19.43 28.68
CA ALA A 18 -16.29 -18.07 28.29
C ALA A 18 -15.09 -17.11 28.28
N THR A 19 -14.11 -17.32 29.16
CA THR A 19 -12.97 -16.42 29.37
C THR A 19 -11.88 -16.58 28.30
N SER A 20 -11.72 -17.77 27.71
CA SER A 20 -10.66 -18.06 26.71
C SER A 20 -11.19 -18.30 25.28
N ARG A 21 -12.33 -17.72 24.90
CA ARG A 21 -12.88 -17.92 23.55
C ARG A 21 -11.95 -17.31 22.51
N PRO A 22 -11.56 -18.05 21.46
CA PRO A 22 -10.76 -17.49 20.38
C PRO A 22 -11.60 -16.48 19.60
N THR A 23 -11.06 -15.27 19.42
CA THR A 23 -11.66 -14.27 18.54
C THR A 23 -11.53 -14.75 17.09
N ILE A 24 -12.67 -14.94 16.42
CA ILE A 24 -12.69 -15.31 15.00
C ILE A 24 -12.41 -14.04 14.19
N THR A 25 -11.17 -13.87 13.73
CA THR A 25 -10.81 -12.79 12.80
C THR A 25 -11.19 -13.20 11.38
N ARG A 26 -12.28 -12.63 10.84
CA ARG A 26 -12.65 -12.83 9.43
C ARG A 26 -11.78 -11.96 8.55
N VAL A 27 -10.87 -12.57 7.78
CA VAL A 27 -10.06 -11.88 6.80
C VAL A 27 -10.85 -11.84 5.49
N GLN A 28 -11.30 -10.64 5.11
CA GLN A 28 -11.97 -10.38 3.84
C GLN A 28 -10.93 -9.81 2.85
N ALA A 29 -11.06 -10.14 1.57
CA ALA A 29 -10.30 -9.47 0.54
C ALA A 29 -10.72 -7.99 0.51
N ALA A 30 -9.75 -7.08 0.45
CA ALA A 30 -10.06 -5.67 0.29
C ALA A 30 -10.74 -5.46 -1.07
N ASN A 31 -11.97 -4.96 -1.08
CA ASN A 31 -12.64 -4.57 -2.31
C ASN A 31 -11.92 -3.34 -2.87
N ARG A 32 -11.08 -3.55 -3.89
CA ARG A 32 -10.31 -2.51 -4.56
C ARG A 32 -10.65 -2.50 -6.04
N ASN A 33 -10.80 -1.31 -6.60
CA ASN A 33 -10.89 -1.16 -8.05
C ASN A 33 -9.53 -1.48 -8.72
N LYS A 34 -9.55 -1.72 -10.04
CA LYS A 34 -8.37 -2.14 -10.80
C LYS A 34 -7.17 -1.20 -10.60
N VAL A 35 -7.42 0.11 -10.53
CA VAL A 35 -6.39 1.14 -10.39
C VAL A 35 -5.73 1.09 -9.00
N SER A 36 -6.54 1.01 -7.94
CA SER A 36 -6.05 0.91 -6.55
C SER A 36 -5.30 -0.40 -6.30
N GLN A 37 -5.77 -1.49 -6.89
CA GLN A 37 -5.09 -2.78 -6.84
C GLN A 37 -3.72 -2.71 -7.51
N TRP A 38 -3.67 -2.18 -8.74
CA TRP A 38 -2.40 -2.00 -9.46
C TRP A 38 -1.42 -1.12 -8.69
N TRP A 39 -1.88 0.01 -8.12
CA TRP A 39 -1.05 0.88 -7.30
C TRP A 39 -0.51 0.14 -6.07
N PHE A 40 -1.34 -0.65 -5.38
CA PHE A 40 -0.90 -1.40 -4.22
C PHE A 40 0.20 -2.42 -4.54
N ASP A 41 0.08 -3.07 -5.69
CA ASP A 41 1.02 -4.08 -6.16
C ASP A 41 2.33 -3.43 -6.64
N HIS A 42 2.25 -2.31 -7.34
CA HIS A 42 3.40 -1.65 -7.96
C HIS A 42 3.97 -0.47 -7.15
N LYS A 43 3.45 -0.15 -5.96
CA LYS A 43 3.88 0.99 -5.13
C LYS A 43 5.39 1.09 -4.88
N ARG A 44 6.12 -0.03 -4.89
CA ARG A 44 7.58 -0.03 -4.71
C ARG A 44 8.32 0.62 -5.87
N ILE A 45 7.77 0.52 -7.08
CA ILE A 45 8.32 1.09 -8.31
C ILE A 45 7.62 2.41 -8.65
N ALA A 46 6.29 2.46 -8.49
CA ALA A 46 5.50 3.65 -8.82
C ALA A 46 5.88 4.88 -7.97
N LYS A 47 6.25 4.68 -6.69
CA LYS A 47 6.68 5.78 -5.81
C LYS A 47 7.95 6.50 -6.29
N PRO A 48 9.09 5.82 -6.50
CA PRO A 48 10.30 6.51 -6.97
C PRO A 48 10.11 7.09 -8.37
N VAL A 49 9.37 6.43 -9.26
CA VAL A 49 9.07 6.96 -10.60
C VAL A 49 8.25 8.25 -10.51
N ALA A 50 7.24 8.31 -9.64
CA ALA A 50 6.45 9.52 -9.43
C ALA A 50 7.32 10.67 -8.87
N ILE A 51 8.23 10.38 -7.94
CA ILE A 51 9.16 11.39 -7.39
C ILE A 51 10.09 11.91 -8.49
N ALA A 52 10.68 11.01 -9.29
CA ALA A 52 11.57 11.38 -10.40
C ALA A 52 10.83 12.25 -11.45
N ALA A 53 9.57 11.90 -11.75
CA ALA A 53 8.74 12.69 -12.66
C ALA A 53 8.50 14.11 -12.14
N VAL A 54 8.21 14.26 -10.85
CA VAL A 54 8.04 15.59 -10.23
C VAL A 54 9.34 16.40 -10.30
N ILE A 55 10.48 15.79 -9.99
CA ILE A 55 11.79 16.47 -10.08
C ILE A 55 12.06 16.95 -11.51
N LEU A 56 11.82 16.11 -12.51
CA LEU A 56 11.97 16.47 -13.92
C LEU A 56 11.08 17.66 -14.30
N LEU A 57 9.83 17.66 -13.84
CA LEU A 57 8.89 18.74 -14.09
C LEU A 57 9.37 20.07 -13.49
N VAL A 58 9.89 20.04 -12.26
CA VAL A 58 10.49 21.21 -11.61
C VAL A 58 11.68 21.74 -12.42
N ILE A 59 12.57 20.87 -12.89
CA ILE A 59 13.71 21.27 -13.73
C ILE A 59 13.24 21.98 -15.00
N ILE A 60 12.23 21.44 -15.68
CA ILE A 60 11.67 22.04 -16.90
C ILE A 60 11.10 23.43 -16.60
N ILE A 61 10.33 23.58 -15.51
CA ILE A 61 9.77 24.87 -15.10
C ILE A 61 10.88 25.89 -14.85
N VAL A 62 11.92 25.50 -14.13
CA VAL A 62 13.07 26.38 -13.85
C VAL A 62 13.75 26.82 -15.15
N ILE A 63 13.97 25.90 -16.09
CA ILE A 63 14.57 26.24 -17.39
C ILE A 63 13.69 27.22 -18.15
N VAL A 64 12.37 26.99 -18.21
CA VAL A 64 11.42 27.89 -18.88
C VAL A 64 11.47 29.29 -18.27
N GLU A 65 11.50 29.38 -16.94
CA GLU A 65 11.52 30.66 -16.25
C GLU A 65 12.85 31.41 -16.46
N VAL A 66 13.98 30.69 -16.42
CA VAL A 66 15.30 31.26 -16.74
C VAL A 66 15.33 31.79 -18.17
N VAL A 67 14.78 31.04 -19.13
CA VAL A 67 14.71 31.48 -20.53
C VAL A 67 13.83 32.72 -20.65
N ARG A 68 12.64 32.74 -20.02
CA ARG A 68 11.76 33.92 -20.01
C ARG A 68 12.44 35.17 -19.48
N LEU A 69 13.16 35.04 -18.35
CA LEU A 69 13.92 36.12 -17.76
C LEU A 69 15.05 36.58 -18.69
N ALA A 70 15.74 35.65 -19.35
CA ALA A 70 16.84 35.96 -20.26
C ALA A 70 16.36 36.59 -21.58
N THR A 71 15.18 36.22 -22.08
CA THR A 71 14.61 36.79 -23.31
C THR A 71 13.82 38.09 -23.05
N GLY A 72 13.76 38.57 -21.80
CA GLY A 72 13.07 39.79 -21.41
C GLY A 72 11.57 39.79 -21.74
N SER A 73 10.99 38.60 -21.96
CA SER A 73 9.61 38.44 -22.38
C SER A 73 8.74 38.34 -21.11
N ALA A 74 8.38 39.50 -20.57
CA ALA A 74 7.42 39.64 -19.47
C ALA A 74 5.98 39.41 -19.96
#